data_AF-A0A970FH55-F1
#
_entry.id   AF-A0A970FH55-F1
#
_cell.length_a   1.000
_cell.length_b   1.000
_cell.length_c   1.000
_cell.angle_alpha   90.00
_cell.angle_beta   90.00
_cell.angle_gamma   90.00
#
_symmetry.space_group_name_H-M   'P 1'
#
loop_
_entity.id
_entity.type
_entity.pdbx_description
1 polymer ?
#
loop_
_entity_poly.entity_id
_entity_poly.type
_entity_poly.pdbx_seq_one_letter_code
_entity_poly.pdbx_strand_id
1 'polypeptide(L)' 'MKKDLHPQYEKCVASCACGNTFETRSTKKEIRVGVCSSCHPFFTGRRGSRVLTEAGRLEKFQKKYEGIDYGQRTNVE' A
#
# COMPACT_ATOMS: atom_id res chain seq x y z
N MET A 1 -19.82 16.18 24.95
CA MET A 1 -19.06 16.05 26.21
C MET A 1 -20.02 16.22 27.37
N LYS A 2 -20.48 15.11 27.96
CA LYS A 2 -21.11 15.18 29.29
C LYS A 2 -19.98 15.41 30.29
N LYS A 3 -20.14 16.39 31.19
CA LYS A 3 -19.24 16.58 32.33
C LYS A 3 -19.20 15.23 33.08
N ASP A 4 -18.00 14.75 33.40
CA ASP A 4 -17.72 13.54 34.20
C ASP A 4 -17.70 12.15 33.53
N LEU A 5 -18.13 12.02 32.27
CA LEU A 5 -18.13 10.71 31.56
C LEU A 5 -17.08 10.59 30.45
N HIS A 6 -16.34 11.65 30.15
CA HIS A 6 -15.40 11.68 29.03
C HIS A 6 -13.95 11.90 29.51
N PRO A 7 -13.00 11.04 29.08
CA PRO A 7 -11.60 11.21 29.42
C PRO A 7 -11.02 12.47 28.76
N GLN A 8 -10.00 13.06 29.41
CA GLN A 8 -9.37 14.29 28.95
C GLN A 8 -8.72 14.10 27.58
N TYR A 9 -9.05 14.99 26.65
CA TYR A 9 -8.59 14.95 25.27
C TYR A 9 -7.48 15.98 25.09
N GLU A 10 -6.23 15.52 25.10
CA GLU A 10 -5.05 16.36 25.03
C GLU A 10 -4.37 16.26 23.66
N LYS A 11 -3.44 17.18 23.38
CA LYS A 11 -2.54 17.06 22.23
C LYS A 11 -1.49 16.00 22.52
N CYS A 12 -1.20 15.17 21.55
CA CYS A 12 -0.35 14.00 21.68
C CYS A 12 0.59 13.90 20.48
N VAL A 13 1.82 13.48 20.72
CA VAL A 13 2.82 13.27 19.66
C VAL A 13 2.81 11.79 19.31
N ALA A 14 2.44 11.47 18.07
CA ALA A 14 2.51 10.13 17.54
C ALA A 14 3.84 9.93 16.80
N SER A 15 4.68 9.02 17.27
CA SER A 15 5.98 8.69 16.66
C SER A 15 5.89 7.36 15.91
N CYS A 16 6.21 7.38 14.63
CA CYS A 16 6.27 6.19 13.79
C CYS A 16 7.69 5.58 13.75
N ALA A 17 7.79 4.26 13.59
CA ALA A 17 9.06 3.54 13.41
C ALA A 17 9.91 4.04 12.21
N CYS A 18 9.26 4.66 11.24
CA CYS A 18 9.84 5.32 10.09
C CYS A 18 10.49 6.69 10.36
N GLY A 19 10.41 7.20 11.60
CA GLY A 19 10.90 8.53 11.97
C GLY A 19 9.91 9.67 11.75
N ASN A 20 8.72 9.41 11.17
CA ASN A 20 7.69 10.44 11.02
C ASN A 20 6.98 10.68 12.36
N THR A 21 6.86 11.95 12.75
CA THR A 21 6.12 12.38 13.94
C THR A 21 4.95 13.26 13.52
N PHE A 22 3.75 12.98 14.01
CA PHE A 22 2.58 13.80 13.72
C PHE A 22 1.79 14.13 14.99
N GLU A 23 1.30 15.36 15.06
CA GLU A 23 0.49 15.84 16.17
C GLU A 23 -0.95 15.37 16.01
N THR A 24 -1.47 14.66 17.00
CA THR A 24 -2.86 14.18 17.04
C THR A 24 -3.46 14.46 18.40
N ARG A 25 -4.79 14.51 18.52
CA ARG A 25 -5.44 14.62 19.81
C ARG A 25 -5.83 13.24 20.31
N SER A 26 -5.46 12.90 21.54
CA SER A 26 -5.77 11.62 22.15
C SER A 26 -5.87 11.76 23.67
N THR A 27 -6.28 10.69 24.33
CA THR A 27 -6.26 10.59 25.79
C THR A 27 -4.89 10.17 26.34
N LYS A 28 -3.94 9.82 25.46
CA LYS A 28 -2.58 9.37 25.80
C LYS A 28 -1.53 10.28 25.18
N LYS A 29 -0.65 10.84 26.01
CA LYS A 29 0.35 11.86 25.63
C LYS A 29 1.34 11.44 24.53
N GLU A 30 1.76 10.18 24.52
CA GLU A 30 2.71 9.63 23.53
C GLU A 30 2.13 8.36 22.90
N ILE A 31 2.19 8.27 21.57
CA ILE A 31 1.70 7.11 20.82
C ILE A 31 2.82 6.61 19.90
N ARG A 32 3.26 5.36 20.10
CA ARG A 32 4.21 4.71 19.20
C ARG A 32 3.46 3.87 18.18
N VAL A 33 3.63 4.18 16.90
CA VAL A 33 2.92 3.53 15.80
C VAL A 33 3.90 2.75 14.94
N GLY A 34 3.56 1.50 14.62
CA GLY A 34 4.39 0.65 13.76
C GLY A 34 4.39 1.08 12.29
N VAL A 35 3.27 1.63 11.80
CA VAL A 35 3.11 2.01 10.39
C VAL A 35 2.32 3.32 10.26
N CYS A 36 2.85 4.27 9.51
CA CYS A 36 2.23 5.57 9.24
C CYS A 36 1.62 5.65 7.82
N SER A 37 0.90 6.72 7.52
CA SER A 37 0.42 7.03 6.17
C SER A 37 1.56 7.12 5.14
N SER A 38 2.71 7.66 5.52
CA SER A 38 3.92 7.72 4.67
C SER A 38 4.58 6.36 4.45
N CYS A 39 4.16 5.33 5.20
CA CYS A 39 4.87 4.07 5.33
C CYS A 39 4.06 2.87 4.86
N HIS A 40 2.72 2.95 5.00
CA HIS A 40 1.87 1.82 4.74
C HIS A 40 1.96 1.50 3.23
N PRO A 41 2.27 0.27 2.84
CA PRO A 41 2.40 -0.14 1.43
C PRO A 41 1.16 0.20 0.58
N PHE A 42 0.00 0.33 1.24
CA PHE A 42 -1.24 0.81 0.64
C PHE A 42 -1.19 2.28 0.20
N PHE A 43 -0.65 3.17 1.04
CA PHE A 43 -0.65 4.62 0.79
C PHE A 43 0.52 5.07 -0.09
N THR A 44 1.67 4.39 0.00
CA THR A 44 2.84 4.70 -0.84
C THR A 44 2.68 4.27 -2.30
N GLY A 45 1.52 3.72 -2.68
CA GLY A 45 1.15 3.46 -4.06
C GLY A 45 2.10 2.49 -4.78
N ARG A 46 2.94 1.75 -4.04
CA ARG A 46 3.87 0.79 -4.62
C ARG A 46 3.03 -0.38 -5.09
N ARG A 47 2.70 -0.37 -6.38
CA ARG A 47 2.02 -1.43 -7.17
C ARG A 47 2.73 -2.80 -7.11
N GLY A 48 3.65 -3.03 -6.17
CA GLY A 48 4.56 -4.17 -6.13
C GLY A 48 3.88 -5.53 -6.04
N SER A 49 2.73 -5.64 -5.36
CA SER A 49 1.96 -6.89 -5.35
C SER A 49 1.21 -7.16 -6.66
N ARG A 50 0.82 -6.12 -7.41
CA ARG A 50 0.21 -6.26 -8.75
C ARG A 50 1.23 -6.63 -9.82
N VAL A 51 2.44 -6.07 -9.77
CA VAL A 51 3.52 -6.36 -10.73
C VAL A 51 3.89 -7.85 -10.74
N LEU A 52 3.94 -8.49 -9.56
CA LEU A 52 4.22 -9.93 -9.47
C LEU A 52 3.11 -10.79 -10.08
N THR A 53 1.84 -10.40 -9.88
CA THR A 53 0.70 -11.12 -10.50
C THR A 53 0.58 -10.90 -12.01
N GLU A 54 1.03 -9.76 -12.53
CA GLU A 54 1.03 -9.45 -13.96
C GLU A 54 2.10 -10.26 -14.70
N ALA A 55 3.32 -10.35 -14.15
CA ALA A 55 4.39 -11.17 -14.71
C ALA A 55 3.97 -12.65 -14.85
N GLY A 56 3.41 -13.25 -13.78
CA GLY A 56 2.95 -14.65 -13.83
C GLY A 56 1.74 -14.89 -14.74
N ARG A 57 0.93 -13.86 -15.03
CA ARG A 57 -0.16 -13.95 -16.01
C ARG A 57 0.36 -13.86 -17.44
N LEU A 58 1.38 -13.04 -17.71
CA LEU A 58 2.04 -12.96 -19.01
C LEU A 58 2.74 -14.30 -19.35
N GLU A 59 3.45 -14.90 -18.40
CA GLU A 59 4.09 -16.20 -18.60
C GLU A 59 3.06 -17.31 -18.87
N LYS A 60 1.92 -17.31 -18.15
CA LYS A 60 0.82 -18.27 -18.39
C LYS A 60 0.14 -18.05 -19.73
N PHE A 61 0.03 -16.80 -20.18
CA PHE A 61 -0.51 -16.45 -21.48
C PHE A 61 0.41 -16.95 -22.59
N GLN A 62 1.71 -16.63 -22.54
CA GLN A 62 2.70 -17.08 -23.54
C GLN A 62 2.70 -18.61 -23.67
N LYS A 63 2.76 -19.35 -22.55
CA LYS A 63 2.68 -20.82 -22.56
C LYS A 63 1.38 -21.39 -23.14
N LYS A 64 0.26 -20.67 -23.02
CA LYS A 64 -1.03 -21.12 -23.54
C LYS A 64 -1.15 -20.93 -25.06
N TYR A 65 -0.41 -19.98 -25.63
CA TYR A 65 -0.45 -19.63 -27.05
C TYR A 65 0.83 -20.03 -27.81
N GLU A 66 1.76 -20.76 -27.18
CA GLU A 66 3.04 -21.26 -27.73
C GLU A 66 2.95 -22.20 -28.95
N GLY A 67 1.77 -22.36 -29.55
CA GLY A 67 1.56 -23.16 -30.76
C GLY A 67 0.34 -22.74 -31.58
N ILE A 68 -0.21 -21.56 -31.36
CA ILE A 68 -1.38 -21.05 -32.08
C ILE A 68 -0.99 -19.78 -32.84
N ASP A 69 -0.50 -19.94 -34.07
CA ASP A 69 -0.20 -18.84 -34.97
C ASP A 69 -1.50 -18.29 -35.58
N TYR A 70 -2.12 -17.34 -34.90
CA TYR A 70 -3.14 -16.50 -35.53
C TYR A 70 -2.46 -15.39 -36.34
N GLY A 71 -1.99 -15.76 -37.54
CA GLY A 71 -1.76 -14.83 -38.63
C GLY A 71 -0.47 -14.03 -38.57
N GLN A 72 0.68 -14.70 -38.70
CA GLN A 72 1.82 -14.06 -39.35
C GLN A 72 1.45 -13.76 -40.81
N ARG A 73 0.99 -12.54 -41.09
CA ARG A 73 1.29 -11.92 -42.39
C ARG A 73 2.80 -11.77 -42.39
N THR A 74 3.49 -12.76 -42.94
CA THR A 74 4.90 -12.62 -43.26
C THR A 74 5.00 -11.39 -44.14
N ASN A 75 5.62 -10.32 -43.63
CA ASN A 75 6.12 -9.27 -44.48
C ASN A 75 7.22 -9.92 -45.33
N VAL A 76 6.82 -10.44 -46.48
CA VAL A 76 7.71 -10.72 -47.60
C VAL A 76 8.08 -9.35 -48.16
N GLU A 77 9.39 -9.12 -48.29
CA GLU A 77 10.03 -7.93 -48.83
C GLU A 77 9.39 -7.39 -50.11
#